data_AF-F0F182-F1
#
_entry.id   AF-F0F182-F1
#
_cell.length_a   1.000
_cell.length_b   1.000
_cell.length_c   1.000
_cell.angle_alpha   90.00
_cell.angle_beta   90.00
_cell.angle_gamma   90.00
#
_symmetry.space_group_name_H-M   'P 1'
#
loop_
_entity.id
_entity.type
_entity.pdbx_description
1 polymer ?
#
loop_
_entity_poly.entity_id
_entity_poly.type
_entity_poly.pdbx_seq_one_letter_code
_entity_poly.pdbx_strand_id
1 'polypeptide(L)'
;MLEIIFMLLVVAVPLLHLYTFFTEAGHLDQWEPWLVIVMLVLTGTWFIYFVSPGARRNLGIQLLLIAGIIVFIFLLQYSADLRQA
;
A
#
# COMPACT_ATOMS: atom_id res chain seq x y z
N MET A 1 -5.74 14.01 -18.37
CA MET A 1 -6.18 12.60 -18.22
C MET A 1 -5.14 11.77 -17.49
N LEU A 2 -3.89 11.70 -17.97
CA LEU A 2 -2.80 10.95 -17.31
C LEU A 2 -2.51 11.43 -15.88
N GLU A 3 -2.52 12.74 -15.63
CA GLU A 3 -2.32 13.32 -14.28
C GLU A 3 -3.40 12.85 -13.29
N ILE A 4 -4.66 12.80 -13.72
CA ILE A 4 -5.78 12.34 -12.90
C ILE A 4 -5.61 10.86 -12.58
N ILE A 5 -5.27 10.03 -13.57
CA ILE A 5 -5.00 8.60 -13.39
C ILE A 5 -3.85 8.39 -12.40
N PHE A 6 -2.77 9.17 -12.53
CA PHE A 6 -1.63 9.11 -11.62
C PHE A 6 -2.03 9.48 -10.19
N MET A 7 -2.79 10.56 -10.02
CA MET A 7 -3.30 10.98 -8.71
C MET A 7 -4.18 9.89 -8.08
N LEU A 8 -5.08 9.28 -8.84
CA LEU A 8 -5.91 8.17 -8.38
C LEU A 8 -5.07 6.97 -7.96
N LEU A 9 -4.01 6.65 -8.71
CA LEU A 9 -3.12 5.53 -8.40
C LEU A 9 -2.35 5.78 -7.10
N VAL A 10 -1.82 6.99 -6.91
CA VAL A 10 -1.13 7.40 -5.67
C VAL A 10 -2.08 7.37 -4.48
N VAL A 11 -3.33 7.82 -4.63
CA VAL A 11 -4.34 7.83 -3.56
C VAL A 11 -4.86 6.41 -3.25
N ALA A 12 -4.89 5.51 -4.24
CA ALA A 12 -5.33 4.13 -4.03
C ALA A 12 -4.41 3.37 -3.04
N VAL A 13 -3.11 3.67 -3.01
CA VAL A 13 -2.14 3.00 -2.12
C VAL A 13 -2.45 3.19 -0.63
N PRO A 14 -2.56 4.42 -0.09
CA PRO A 14 -2.91 4.64 1.32
C PRO A 14 -4.37 4.26 1.62
N LEU A 15 -5.30 4.42 0.67
CA LEU A 15 -6.68 3.97 0.86
C LEU A 15 -6.77 2.45 1.00
N LEU A 16 -6.03 1.70 0.19
CA LEU A 16 -5.96 0.24 0.31
C LEU A 16 -5.33 -0.19 1.64
N HIS A 17 -4.30 0.53 2.11
CA HIS A 17 -3.72 0.30 3.43
C HIS A 17 -4.75 0.49 4.55
N LEU A 18 -5.46 1.62 4.53
CA LEU A 18 -6.45 1.95 5.55
C LEU A 18 -7.64 0.99 5.51
N TYR A 19 -8.13 0.67 4.32
CA TYR A 19 -9.17 -0.34 4.12
C TYR A 19 -8.74 -1.68 4.71
N THR A 20 -7.54 -2.16 4.35
CA THR A 20 -7.00 -3.42 4.88
C THR A 20 -6.87 -3.37 6.39
N PHE A 21 -6.38 -2.26 6.94
CA PHE A 21 -6.26 -2.07 8.38
C PHE A 21 -7.59 -2.28 9.10
N PHE A 22 -8.64 -1.60 8.67
CA PHE A 22 -9.95 -1.70 9.32
C PHE A 22 -10.66 -3.02 9.06
N THR A 23 -10.56 -3.59 7.85
CA THR A 23 -11.24 -4.85 7.53
C THR A 23 -10.57 -6.04 8.21
N GLU A 24 -9.25 -6.01 8.35
CA GLU A 24 -8.48 -7.13 8.90
C GLU A 24 -8.23 -6.99 10.40
N ALA A 25 -8.49 -5.83 11.01
CA ALA A 25 -8.36 -5.61 12.45
C ALA A 25 -9.20 -6.58 13.29
N GLY A 26 -10.28 -7.15 12.76
CA GLY A 26 -11.06 -8.18 13.45
C GLY A 26 -10.26 -9.44 13.79
N HIS A 27 -9.19 -9.75 13.03
CA HIS A 27 -8.30 -10.87 13.33
C HIS A 27 -7.34 -10.59 14.50
N LEU A 28 -7.24 -9.34 14.96
CA LEU A 28 -6.44 -8.96 16.13
C LEU A 28 -7.10 -9.36 17.45
N ASP A 29 -8.39 -9.68 17.45
CA ASP A 29 -9.09 -10.17 18.65
C ASP A 29 -8.52 -11.50 19.16
N GLN A 30 -7.84 -12.25 18.29
CA GLN A 30 -7.15 -13.49 18.63
C GLN A 30 -5.76 -13.26 19.24
N TRP A 31 -5.27 -12.02 19.24
CA TRP A 31 -3.96 -11.65 19.76
C TRP A 31 -4.10 -11.13 21.19
N GLU A 32 -3.09 -11.39 22.02
CA GLU A 32 -3.00 -10.74 23.32
C GLU A 32 -2.94 -9.20 23.15
N PRO A 33 -3.74 -8.40 23.87
CA PRO A 33 -3.79 -6.95 23.66
C PRO A 33 -2.43 -6.24 23.78
N TRP A 34 -1.56 -6.74 24.66
CA TRP A 34 -0.21 -6.21 24.82
C TRP A 34 0.67 -6.46 23.59
N LEU A 35 0.51 -7.59 22.89
CA LEU A 35 1.23 -7.88 21.65
C LEU A 35 0.83 -6.88 20.56
N VAL A 36 -0.45 -6.55 20.46
CA VAL A 36 -0.95 -5.55 19.50
C VAL A 36 -0.31 -4.19 19.77
N ILE A 37 -0.23 -3.76 21.03
CA ILE A 37 0.42 -2.50 21.42
C ILE A 37 1.90 -2.52 21.05
N VAL A 38 2.61 -3.60 21.40
CA VAL A 38 4.05 -3.74 21.08
C VAL A 38 4.28 -3.69 19.57
N MET A 39 3.48 -4.40 18.78
CA MET A 39 3.60 -4.39 17.32
C MET A 39 3.29 -3.01 16.72
N LEU A 40 2.28 -2.32 17.25
CA LEU A 40 1.93 -0.96 16.83
C LEU A 40 3.07 0.03 17.10
N VAL A 41 3.74 -0.09 18.26
CA VAL A 41 4.90 0.76 18.59
C VAL A 41 6.10 0.47 17.69
N LEU A 42 6.38 -0.81 17.40
CA LEU A 42 7.56 -1.20 16.63
C LEU A 42 7.42 -0.97 15.13
N THR A 43 6.22 -1.14 14.58
CA THR A 43 6.00 -1.21 13.13
C THR A 43 4.94 -0.23 12.61
N GLY A 44 4.28 0.51 13.51
CA GLY A 44 3.10 1.29 13.17
C GLY A 44 1.96 0.37 12.75
N THR A 45 1.20 0.76 11.73
CA THR A 45 0.07 -0.02 11.20
C THR A 45 0.48 -1.15 10.25
N TRP A 46 1.78 -1.35 10.00
CA TRP A 46 2.27 -2.30 8.99
C TRP A 46 2.15 -3.77 9.40
N PHE A 47 2.16 -4.07 10.71
CA PHE A 47 2.01 -5.45 11.18
C PHE A 47 0.70 -6.10 10.71
N ILE A 48 -0.32 -5.31 10.37
CA ILE A 48 -1.62 -5.82 9.91
C ILE A 48 -1.48 -6.80 8.73
N TYR A 49 -0.49 -6.61 7.87
CA TYR A 49 -0.25 -7.47 6.71
C TYR A 49 0.17 -8.90 7.05
N PHE A 50 0.56 -9.14 8.31
CA PHE A 50 0.92 -10.45 8.82
C PHE A 50 -0.19 -11.12 9.63
N VAL A 51 -1.27 -10.38 9.91
CA VAL A 51 -2.35 -10.83 10.81
C VAL A 51 -3.29 -11.83 10.11
N SER A 52 -3.50 -11.69 8.80
CA SER A 52 -4.37 -12.60 8.05
C SER A 52 -3.87 -12.89 6.62
N PRO A 53 -4.33 -14.00 6.01
CA PRO A 53 -4.08 -14.26 4.59
C PRO A 53 -4.70 -13.20 3.67
N GLY A 54 -5.83 -12.60 4.07
CA GLY A 54 -6.49 -11.51 3.34
C GLY A 54 -5.64 -10.26 3.32
N ALA A 55 -5.11 -9.86 4.48
CA ALA A 55 -4.20 -8.74 4.62
C ALA A 55 -2.94 -8.92 3.75
N ARG A 56 -2.35 -10.12 3.75
CA ARG A 56 -1.18 -10.44 2.92
C ARG A 56 -1.46 -10.32 1.42
N ARG A 57 -2.65 -10.72 0.97
CA ARG A 57 -3.05 -10.52 -0.43
C ARG A 57 -3.15 -9.04 -0.77
N ASN A 58 -3.75 -8.24 0.11
CA ASN A 58 -3.85 -6.80 -0.08
C ASN A 58 -2.49 -6.12 -0.08
N LEU A 59 -1.53 -6.60 0.72
CA LEU A 59 -0.13 -6.18 0.63
C LEU A 59 0.43 -6.43 -0.78
N GLY A 60 0.21 -7.62 -1.34
CA GLY A 60 0.63 -7.95 -2.70
C GLY A 60 0.04 -6.99 -3.74
N ILE A 61 -1.25 -6.66 -3.63
CA ILE A 61 -1.92 -5.68 -4.50
C ILE A 61 -1.30 -4.29 -4.29
N GLN A 62 -1.05 -3.89 -3.05
CA GLN A 62 -0.46 -2.59 -2.74
C GLN A 62 0.96 -2.46 -3.32
N LEU A 63 1.79 -3.50 -3.21
CA LEU A 63 3.11 -3.56 -3.82
C LEU A 63 3.03 -3.49 -5.35
N LEU A 64 2.04 -4.15 -5.96
CA LEU A 64 1.80 -4.06 -7.40
C LEU A 64 1.40 -2.63 -7.82
N LEU A 65 0.55 -1.96 -7.05
CA LEU A 65 0.19 -0.56 -7.30
C LEU A 65 1.41 0.35 -7.21
N ILE A 66 2.24 0.19 -6.17
CA ILE A 66 3.50 0.94 -6.00
C ILE A 66 4.45 0.68 -7.18
N ALA A 67 4.63 -0.57 -7.58
CA ALA A 67 5.45 -0.92 -8.74
C ALA A 67 4.91 -0.26 -10.02
N GLY A 68 3.59 -0.24 -10.22
CA GLY A 68 2.93 0.45 -11.32
C GLY A 68 3.20 1.97 -11.32
N ILE A 69 3.12 2.62 -10.15
CA ILE A 69 3.47 4.04 -9.98
C ILE A 69 4.92 4.29 -10.40
N ILE A 70 5.84 3.47 -9.93
CA ILE A 70 7.27 3.61 -10.23
C ILE A 70 7.52 3.48 -11.73
N VAL A 71 7.01 2.43 -12.36
CA VAL A 71 7.14 2.21 -13.81
C VAL A 71 6.55 3.38 -14.60
N PHE A 72 5.39 3.90 -14.18
CA PHE A 72 4.76 5.03 -14.83
C PHE A 72 5.63 6.30 -14.76
N ILE A 73 6.23 6.59 -13.60
CA ILE A 73 7.16 7.72 -13.44
C ILE A 73 8.36 7.57 -14.39
N PHE A 74 8.96 6.37 -14.45
CA PHE A 74 10.09 6.11 -15.36
C PHE A 74 9.73 6.31 -16.82
N LEU A 75 8.55 5.83 -17.25
CA LEU A 75 8.07 6.02 -18.62
C LEU A 75 7.81 7.49 -18.95
N LEU A 76 7.26 8.25 -18.01
CA LEU A 76 7.09 9.69 -18.19
C LEU A 76 8.42 10.41 -18.35
N GLN A 77 9.41 10.08 -17.51
CA GLN A 77 10.74 10.67 -17.60
C GLN A 77 11.42 10.33 -18.94
N TYR A 78 11.43 9.05 -19.32
CA TYR A 78 11.99 8.61 -20.61
C TYR A 78 11.32 9.32 -21.80
N SER A 79 10.00 9.50 -21.78
CA SER A 79 9.28 10.24 -22.83
C SER A 79 9.61 11.74 -22.85
N ALA A 80 9.98 12.33 -21.72
CA ALA A 80 10.39 13.73 -21.63
C ALA A 80 11.79 13.91 -22.24
N ASP A 81 12.72 13.00 -21.93
CA ASP A 81 14.09 13.03 -22.45
C ASP A 81 14.11 12.89 -23.99
N LEU A 82 13.31 11.97 -24.55
CA LEU A 82 13.19 11.81 -26.01
C LEU A 82 12.63 13.05 -26.73
N ARG A 83 11.86 13.91 -26.06
CA ARG A 83 11.33 15.14 -26.65
C ARG A 83 12.36 16.27 -26.66
N GLN A 84 13.46 16.14 -25.91
CA GLN A 84 14.52 17.14 -25.82
C GLN A 84 15.74 16.82 -26.71
N ALA A 85 15.81 15.60 -27.24
CA ALA A 85 16.84 15.14 -28.18
C ALA A 85 16.45 15.40 -29.64
#